data_AF-A0A355UCS2-F1
#
_entry.id   AF-A0A355UCS2-F1
#
_cell.length_a   1.000
_cell.length_b   1.000
_cell.length_c   1.000
_cell.angle_alpha   90.00
_cell.angle_beta   90.00
_cell.angle_gamma   90.00
#
_symmetry.space_group_name_H-M   'P 1'
#
loop_
_entity.id
_entity.type
_entity.pdbx_description
1 polymer ?
#
loop_
_entity_poly.entity_id
_entity_poly.type
_entity_poly.pdbx_seq_one_letter_code
_entity_poly.pdbx_strand_id
1 'polypeptide(L)'
;MKNNILLILIVCSTLLGCKTKKIENRSIKLNLTVTRDYCGGAYPTAEIVAELRAAKPYNGLIYLHKSETRADDAITLNAIEGKCNVTGLADGKYYIFIAPLMQPPQNLPFTKEAMVKLECQLKHNRTPNVSFSIDIKTSKVVQNIHVVCDPCELPMP
;
A
#
# COMPACT_ATOMS: atom_id res chain seq x y z
N MET A 1 -16.15 6.81 64.59
CA MET A 1 -16.48 6.47 63.19
C MET A 1 -16.65 7.77 62.39
N LYS A 2 -15.58 8.37 61.84
CA LYS A 2 -15.73 9.53 60.92
C LYS A 2 -14.49 9.95 60.12
N ASN A 3 -13.33 9.31 60.30
CA ASN A 3 -12.09 9.75 59.62
C ASN A 3 -11.56 8.84 58.51
N ASN A 4 -12.13 7.64 58.28
CA ASN A 4 -11.58 6.71 57.29
C ASN A 4 -12.26 6.79 55.91
N ILE A 5 -13.35 7.54 55.76
CA ILE A 5 -14.08 7.66 54.47
C ILE A 5 -13.45 8.74 53.57
N LEU A 6 -12.74 9.71 54.13
CA LEU A 6 -12.15 10.82 53.37
C LEU A 6 -10.91 10.41 52.56
N LEU A 7 -10.19 9.36 53.00
CA LEU A 7 -8.94 8.90 52.37
C LEU A 7 -9.17 8.08 51.09
N ILE A 8 -10.35 7.47 50.91
CA ILE A 8 -10.66 6.64 49.73
C ILE A 8 -11.05 7.53 48.53
N LEU A 9 -11.59 8.73 48.76
CA LEU A 9 -12.00 9.65 47.69
C LEU A 9 -10.83 10.38 47.02
N ILE A 10 -9.70 10.55 47.69
CA ILE A 10 -8.53 11.28 47.18
C ILE A 10 -7.69 10.40 46.22
N VAL A 11 -7.69 9.07 46.42
CA VAL A 11 -6.90 8.14 45.59
C VAL A 11 -7.56 7.85 44.24
N CYS A 12 -8.89 8.02 44.10
CA CYS A 12 -9.58 7.83 42.82
C CYS A 12 -9.46 9.02 41.86
N SER A 13 -9.02 10.20 42.32
CA SER A 13 -8.98 11.41 41.47
C SER A 13 -7.74 11.51 40.57
N THR A 14 -6.69 10.69 40.82
CA THR A 14 -5.42 10.78 40.08
C THR A 14 -5.37 9.96 38.80
N LEU A 15 -6.42 9.21 38.46
CA LEU A 15 -6.49 8.39 37.24
C LEU A 15 -7.14 9.09 36.03
N LEU A 16 -7.65 10.32 36.19
CA LEU A 16 -8.27 11.09 35.11
C LEU A 16 -7.29 11.92 34.26
N GLY A 17 -5.99 11.81 34.54
CA GLY A 17 -4.94 12.63 33.90
C GLY A 17 -4.32 12.05 32.63
N CYS A 18 -4.81 10.92 32.11
CA CYS A 18 -4.33 10.40 30.83
C CYS A 18 -4.86 11.29 29.70
N LYS A 19 -4.17 12.40 29.43
CA LYS A 19 -4.38 13.20 28.23
C LYS A 19 -4.17 12.27 27.04
N THR A 20 -5.26 11.77 26.46
CA THR A 20 -5.25 11.18 25.13
C THR A 20 -4.57 12.20 24.23
N LYS A 21 -3.30 11.96 23.86
CA LYS A 21 -2.62 12.79 22.88
C LYS A 21 -3.53 12.78 21.65
N LYS A 22 -4.13 13.94 21.35
CA LYS A 22 -4.81 14.15 20.07
C LYS A 22 -3.82 13.68 19.02
N ILE A 23 -4.21 12.64 18.28
CA ILE A 23 -3.52 12.27 17.05
C ILE A 23 -3.64 13.52 16.20
N GLU A 24 -2.54 14.27 16.08
CA GLU A 24 -2.48 15.37 15.13
C GLU A 24 -2.84 14.78 13.78
N ASN A 25 -3.76 15.42 13.06
CA ASN A 25 -4.12 15.07 11.68
C ASN A 25 -2.91 15.34 10.77
N ARG A 26 -1.85 14.55 10.95
CA ARG A 26 -0.61 14.64 10.21
C ARG A 26 -0.88 14.17 8.79
N SER A 27 -0.61 15.06 7.85
CA SER A 27 -0.68 14.79 6.43
C SER A 27 0.69 14.38 5.91
N ILE A 28 0.75 13.25 5.22
CA ILE A 28 1.94 12.71 4.58
C ILE A 28 1.77 12.87 3.07
N LYS A 29 2.75 13.53 2.44
CA LYS A 29 2.80 13.70 0.99
C LYS A 29 3.45 12.48 0.34
N LEU A 30 2.73 11.80 -0.53
CA LEU A 30 3.27 10.70 -1.33
C LEU A 30 3.66 11.22 -2.70
N ASN A 31 4.92 10.99 -3.07
CA ASN A 31 5.48 11.28 -4.38
C ASN A 31 5.85 9.96 -5.06
N LEU A 32 5.09 9.58 -6.07
CA LEU A 32 5.15 8.29 -6.75
C LEU A 32 5.62 8.47 -8.19
N THR A 33 6.69 7.77 -8.55
CA THR A 33 7.08 7.57 -9.94
C THR A 33 6.79 6.16 -10.38
N VAL A 34 6.83 5.92 -11.68
CA VAL A 34 6.65 4.61 -12.29
C VAL A 34 7.71 4.35 -13.34
N THR A 35 8.17 3.12 -13.37
CA THR A 35 8.98 2.51 -14.44
C THR A 35 8.31 1.23 -14.86
N ARG A 36 8.56 0.77 -16.08
CA ARG A 36 7.90 -0.42 -16.62
C ARG A 36 8.92 -1.34 -17.27
N ASP A 37 8.66 -2.64 -17.20
CA ASP A 37 9.29 -3.60 -18.09
C ASP A 37 8.68 -3.53 -19.48
N TYR A 38 9.48 -3.89 -20.48
CA TYR A 38 8.98 -4.14 -21.83
C TYR A 38 8.37 -5.53 -21.88
N CYS A 39 7.07 -5.61 -22.17
CA CYS A 39 6.32 -6.87 -22.06
C CYS A 39 6.12 -7.62 -23.36
N GLY A 40 6.85 -7.24 -24.42
CA GLY A 40 7.19 -8.18 -25.48
C GLY A 40 6.61 -7.89 -26.87
N GLY A 41 6.86 -8.87 -27.73
CA GLY A 41 7.00 -8.77 -29.18
C GLY A 41 8.48 -8.87 -29.56
N ALA A 42 8.81 -8.45 -30.79
CA ALA A 42 10.19 -8.34 -31.25
C ALA A 42 11.07 -7.52 -30.30
N TYR A 43 12.39 -7.75 -30.37
CA TYR A 43 13.37 -7.06 -29.51
C TYR A 43 13.19 -5.53 -29.55
N PRO A 44 13.01 -4.86 -28.41
CA PRO A 44 12.73 -3.42 -28.38
C PRO A 44 13.99 -2.64 -28.78
N THR A 45 13.78 -1.46 -29.37
CA THR A 45 14.89 -0.53 -29.61
C THR A 45 15.44 -0.02 -28.28
N ALA A 46 16.70 0.41 -28.27
CA ALA A 46 17.32 1.00 -27.08
C ALA A 46 16.54 2.23 -26.56
N GLU A 47 15.90 2.97 -27.45
CA GLU A 47 15.05 4.12 -27.12
C GLU A 47 13.81 3.72 -26.32
N ILE A 48 13.10 2.66 -26.74
CA ILE A 48 11.93 2.13 -26.02
C ILE A 48 12.33 1.67 -24.63
N VAL A 49 13.45 0.94 -24.53
CA VAL A 49 13.97 0.47 -23.23
C VAL A 49 14.33 1.64 -22.32
N ALA A 50 14.99 2.67 -22.86
CA ALA A 50 15.33 3.88 -22.12
C ALA A 50 14.07 4.63 -21.65
N GLU A 51 13.06 4.73 -22.51
CA GLU A 51 11.80 5.40 -22.19
C GLU A 51 11.03 4.69 -21.06
N LEU A 52 10.95 3.36 -21.11
CA LEU A 52 10.24 2.56 -20.10
C LEU A 52 10.96 2.56 -18.73
N ARG A 53 12.29 2.65 -18.75
CA ARG A 53 13.13 2.75 -17.55
C ARG A 53 13.20 4.16 -16.98
N ALA A 54 12.88 5.20 -17.76
CA ALA A 54 12.81 6.55 -17.26
C ALA A 54 11.67 6.68 -16.24
N ALA A 55 11.99 7.14 -15.03
CA ALA A 55 11.00 7.36 -13.98
C ALA A 55 10.02 8.48 -14.39
N LYS A 56 8.75 8.12 -14.60
CA LYS A 56 7.67 9.06 -14.95
C LYS A 56 6.73 9.26 -13.76
N PRO A 57 6.04 10.39 -13.61
CA PRO A 57 5.04 10.54 -12.56
C PRO A 57 3.94 9.47 -12.68
N TYR A 58 3.60 8.80 -11.57
CA TYR A 58 2.52 7.80 -11.56
C TYR A 58 1.15 8.49 -11.59
N ASN A 59 0.22 7.97 -12.40
CA ASN A 59 -1.16 8.45 -12.47
C ASN A 59 -2.11 7.27 -12.29
N GLY A 60 -3.03 7.36 -11.33
CA GLY A 60 -4.02 6.31 -11.06
C GLY A 60 -4.23 6.03 -9.58
N LEU A 61 -5.04 5.02 -9.31
CA LEU A 61 -5.36 4.59 -7.96
C LEU A 61 -4.24 3.73 -7.37
N ILE A 62 -3.90 4.03 -6.12
CA ILE A 62 -3.13 3.12 -5.27
C ILE A 62 -3.99 2.63 -4.10
N TYR A 63 -3.70 1.42 -3.67
CA TYR A 63 -4.31 0.77 -2.52
C TYR A 63 -3.21 0.60 -1.47
N LEU A 64 -3.28 1.43 -0.43
CA LEU A 64 -2.31 1.44 0.65
C LEU A 64 -2.79 0.53 1.78
N HIS A 65 -1.95 -0.40 2.20
CA HIS A 65 -2.22 -1.33 3.30
C HIS A 65 -1.12 -1.24 4.35
N LYS A 66 -1.49 -1.48 5.62
CA LYS A 66 -0.53 -1.74 6.69
C LYS A 66 -0.15 -3.23 6.74
N SER A 67 -1.04 -4.11 6.31
CA SER A 67 -0.75 -5.54 6.17
C SER A 67 -0.12 -5.85 4.81
N GLU A 68 0.98 -6.60 4.81
CA GLU A 68 1.60 -7.10 3.58
C GLU A 68 0.67 -8.04 2.81
N THR A 69 -0.14 -8.82 3.54
CA THR A 69 -1.07 -9.79 2.95
C THR A 69 -2.42 -9.19 2.61
N ARG A 70 -2.58 -7.85 2.73
CA ARG A 70 -3.84 -7.12 2.47
C ARG A 70 -5.02 -7.65 3.30
N ALA A 71 -4.75 -8.05 4.54
CA ALA A 71 -5.77 -8.52 5.48
C ALA A 71 -6.55 -7.36 6.14
N ASP A 72 -6.07 -6.14 6.00
CA ASP A 72 -6.71 -4.90 6.45
C ASP A 72 -7.41 -4.18 5.29
N ASP A 73 -8.30 -3.25 5.63
CA ASP A 73 -8.97 -2.40 4.65
C ASP A 73 -7.98 -1.47 3.95
N ALA A 74 -8.13 -1.36 2.63
CA ALA A 74 -7.28 -0.51 1.82
C ALA A 74 -7.61 0.98 2.04
N ILE A 75 -6.58 1.80 2.25
CA ILE A 75 -6.69 3.25 2.04
C ILE A 75 -6.49 3.50 0.55
N THR A 76 -7.57 3.86 -0.15
CA THR A 76 -7.53 4.12 -1.59
C THR A 76 -7.19 5.59 -1.85
N LEU A 77 -6.13 5.83 -2.62
CA LEU A 77 -5.67 7.19 -2.94
C LEU A 77 -5.53 7.33 -4.46
N ASN A 78 -6.01 8.44 -5.02
CA ASN A 78 -5.78 8.78 -6.42
C ASN A 78 -4.52 9.65 -6.53
N ALA A 79 -3.49 9.14 -7.19
CA ALA A 79 -2.28 9.88 -7.50
C ALA A 79 -2.43 10.58 -8.84
N ILE A 80 -2.21 11.90 -8.84
CA ILE A 80 -2.25 12.75 -10.03
C ILE A 80 -0.87 13.39 -10.16
N GLU A 81 -0.24 13.23 -11.32
CA GLU A 81 1.15 13.64 -11.58
C GLU A 81 2.13 13.14 -10.49
N GLY A 82 1.94 11.89 -10.07
CA GLY A 82 2.75 11.25 -9.05
C GLY A 82 2.52 11.79 -7.64
N LYS A 83 1.46 12.56 -7.38
CA LYS A 83 1.23 13.19 -6.07
C LYS A 83 -0.11 12.77 -5.48
N CYS A 84 -0.11 12.42 -4.20
CA CYS A 84 -1.31 12.34 -3.37
C CYS A 84 -0.97 12.62 -1.90
N ASN A 85 -1.99 12.90 -1.09
CA ASN A 85 -1.85 13.16 0.33
C ASN A 85 -2.68 12.14 1.12
N VAL A 86 -2.18 11.75 2.28
CA VAL A 86 -2.89 10.85 3.20
C VAL A 86 -2.73 11.34 4.62
N THR A 87 -3.81 11.29 5.40
CA THR A 87 -3.85 11.70 6.80
C THR A 87 -4.16 10.51 7.70
N GLY A 88 -3.80 10.61 8.97
CA GLY A 88 -4.22 9.63 9.99
C GLY A 88 -3.49 8.28 9.91
N LEU A 89 -2.35 8.22 9.22
CA LEU A 89 -1.51 7.02 9.25
C LEU A 89 -0.79 6.92 10.61
N ALA A 90 -0.84 5.74 11.21
CA ALA A 90 -0.07 5.41 12.40
C ALA A 90 1.36 5.01 12.00
N ASP A 91 2.33 5.25 12.88
CA ASP A 91 3.71 4.82 12.64
C ASP A 91 3.81 3.31 12.30
N GLY A 92 4.71 2.97 11.39
CA GLY A 92 4.92 1.59 10.93
C GLY A 92 5.25 1.46 9.45
N LYS A 93 5.24 0.20 8.98
CA LYS A 93 5.47 -0.16 7.58
C LYS A 93 4.15 -0.24 6.82
N TYR A 94 4.18 0.22 5.58
CA TYR A 94 3.06 0.26 4.65
C TYR A 94 3.45 -0.31 3.30
N TYR A 95 2.44 -0.79 2.58
CA TYR A 95 2.56 -1.50 1.31
C TYR A 95 1.64 -0.88 0.28
N ILE A 96 2.19 -0.57 -0.90
CA ILE A 96 1.46 0.00 -2.04
C ILE A 96 1.14 -1.11 -3.02
N PHE A 97 -0.13 -1.19 -3.42
CA PHE A 97 -0.61 -2.00 -4.53
C PHE A 97 -1.23 -1.09 -5.59
N ILE A 98 -1.00 -1.36 -6.87
CA ILE A 98 -1.57 -0.59 -7.99
C ILE A 98 -2.86 -1.20 -8.57
N ALA A 99 -3.33 -2.29 -7.96
CA ALA A 99 -4.56 -2.98 -8.35
C ALA A 99 -5.37 -3.34 -7.09
N PRO A 100 -6.71 -3.38 -7.20
CA PRO A 100 -7.57 -3.83 -6.10
C PRO A 100 -7.26 -5.29 -5.75
N LEU A 101 -7.65 -5.71 -4.55
CA LEU A 101 -7.50 -7.09 -4.13
C LEU A 101 -8.37 -7.98 -5.02
N MET A 102 -7.74 -8.89 -5.75
CA MET A 102 -8.43 -9.84 -6.62
C MET A 102 -9.16 -10.86 -5.76
N GLN A 103 -10.45 -11.05 -6.03
CA GLN A 103 -11.25 -12.10 -5.44
C GLN A 103 -11.21 -13.34 -6.34
N PRO A 104 -11.15 -14.55 -5.77
CA PRO A 104 -11.28 -15.76 -6.58
C PRO A 104 -12.66 -15.76 -7.26
N PRO A 105 -12.73 -16.11 -8.56
CA PRO A 105 -14.01 -16.23 -9.25
C PRO A 105 -14.86 -17.32 -8.60
N GLN A 106 -16.17 -17.06 -8.50
CA GLN A 106 -17.13 -18.01 -7.90
C GLN A 106 -17.28 -19.28 -8.73
N ASN A 107 -17.10 -19.18 -10.04
CA ASN A 107 -17.08 -20.30 -10.98
C ASN A 107 -15.65 -20.44 -11.52
N LEU A 108 -14.94 -21.48 -11.08
CA LEU A 108 -13.58 -21.76 -11.56
C LEU A 108 -13.62 -22.27 -13.00
N PRO A 109 -12.63 -21.93 -13.83
CA PRO A 109 -12.48 -22.55 -15.13
C PRO A 109 -12.11 -24.05 -14.95
N PHE A 110 -12.82 -24.92 -15.68
CA PHE A 110 -12.74 -26.38 -15.55
C PHE A 110 -11.41 -27.01 -16.01
N THR A 111 -10.45 -26.22 -16.51
CA THR A 111 -9.16 -26.73 -17.01
C THR A 111 -8.04 -26.51 -16.00
N LYS A 112 -7.09 -27.44 -15.97
CA LYS A 112 -5.91 -27.38 -15.09
C LYS A 112 -5.06 -26.14 -15.39
N GLU A 113 -4.91 -25.80 -16.65
CA GLU A 113 -4.13 -24.64 -17.12
C GLU A 113 -4.71 -23.33 -16.58
N ALA A 114 -6.04 -23.22 -16.58
CA ALA A 114 -6.71 -22.02 -16.11
C ALA A 114 -6.67 -21.88 -14.59
N MET A 115 -6.67 -23.00 -13.84
CA MET A 115 -6.38 -22.99 -12.40
C MET A 115 -4.97 -22.49 -12.10
N VAL A 116 -3.96 -23.01 -12.80
CA VAL A 116 -2.56 -22.59 -12.62
C VAL A 116 -2.39 -21.10 -12.94
N LYS A 117 -3.00 -20.60 -14.02
CA LYS A 117 -2.98 -19.18 -14.36
C LYS A 117 -3.63 -18.33 -13.26
N LEU A 118 -4.79 -18.75 -12.77
CA LEU A 118 -5.49 -18.05 -11.68
C LEU A 118 -4.66 -18.00 -10.38
N GLU A 119 -4.04 -19.12 -9.98
CA GLU A 119 -3.16 -19.15 -8.81
C GLU A 119 -1.98 -18.18 -8.94
N CYS A 120 -1.37 -18.13 -10.12
CA CYS A 120 -0.33 -17.15 -10.41
C CYS A 120 -0.85 -15.72 -10.29
N GLN A 121 -2.01 -15.40 -10.89
CA GLN A 121 -2.59 -14.05 -10.87
C GLN A 121 -2.93 -13.61 -9.45
N LEU A 122 -3.52 -14.50 -8.64
CA LEU A 122 -3.81 -14.24 -7.22
C LEU A 122 -2.52 -14.01 -6.42
N LYS A 123 -1.47 -14.80 -6.67
CA LYS A 123 -0.17 -14.62 -6.02
C LYS A 123 0.48 -13.29 -6.40
N HIS A 124 0.49 -12.95 -7.68
CA HIS A 124 1.05 -11.69 -8.17
C HIS A 124 0.28 -10.49 -7.61
N ASN A 125 -1.06 -10.51 -7.63
CA ASN A 125 -1.91 -9.46 -7.07
C ASN A 125 -1.71 -9.22 -5.56
N ARG A 126 -1.29 -10.25 -4.82
CA ARG A 126 -0.96 -10.17 -3.39
C ARG A 126 0.47 -9.71 -3.11
N THR A 127 1.30 -9.56 -4.15
CA THR A 127 2.67 -9.06 -3.99
C THR A 127 2.65 -7.53 -4.00
N PRO A 128 3.18 -6.86 -2.97
CA PRO A 128 3.23 -5.40 -2.95
C PRO A 128 4.14 -4.87 -4.05
N ASN A 129 3.72 -3.78 -4.72
CA ASN A 129 4.58 -3.12 -5.70
C ASN A 129 5.74 -2.38 -5.02
N VAL A 130 5.47 -1.77 -3.87
CA VAL A 130 6.45 -1.03 -3.07
C VAL A 130 6.08 -1.15 -1.59
N SER A 131 7.09 -1.07 -0.70
CA SER A 131 6.85 -0.86 0.73
C SER A 131 7.68 0.30 1.27
N PHE A 132 7.20 0.95 2.31
CA PHE A 132 7.89 2.05 2.98
C PHE A 132 7.53 2.11 4.45
N SER A 133 8.35 2.80 5.24
CA SER A 133 8.08 3.03 6.66
C SER A 133 7.83 4.51 6.92
N ILE A 134 6.95 4.78 7.87
CA ILE A 134 6.71 6.12 8.41
C ILE A 134 6.94 6.11 9.91
N ASP A 135 7.56 7.17 10.40
CA ASP A 135 7.71 7.49 11.83
C ASP A 135 7.04 8.83 12.14
N ILE A 136 7.02 9.27 13.39
CA ILE A 136 6.41 10.54 13.81
C ILE A 136 6.87 11.79 13.01
N LYS A 137 8.07 11.77 12.42
CA LYS A 137 8.67 12.91 11.71
C LYS A 137 8.41 12.89 10.20
N THR A 138 7.91 11.78 9.66
CA THR A 138 7.79 11.60 8.21
C THR A 138 6.71 12.51 7.61
N SER A 139 7.08 13.59 6.94
CA SER A 139 6.12 14.49 6.26
C SER A 139 5.94 14.18 4.77
N LYS A 140 6.88 13.42 4.19
CA LYS A 140 6.95 13.11 2.78
C LYS A 140 7.55 11.73 2.57
N VAL A 141 7.01 10.99 1.61
CA VAL A 141 7.53 9.70 1.15
C VAL A 141 7.69 9.77 -0.37
N VAL A 142 8.83 9.32 -0.88
CA VAL A 142 9.12 9.25 -2.32
C VAL A 142 9.33 7.79 -2.68
N GLN A 143 8.60 7.28 -3.67
CA GLN A 143 8.67 5.89 -4.09
C GLN A 143 8.62 5.75 -5.60
N ASN A 144 9.34 4.76 -6.12
CA ASN A 144 9.24 4.34 -7.51
C ASN A 144 8.53 2.98 -7.59
N ILE A 145 7.41 2.95 -8.30
CA ILE A 145 6.66 1.74 -8.61
C ILE A 145 7.28 1.13 -9.86
N HIS A 146 7.84 -0.06 -9.73
CA HIS A 146 8.29 -0.83 -10.88
C HIS A 146 7.17 -1.78 -11.30
N VAL A 147 6.64 -1.58 -12.51
CA VAL A 147 5.60 -2.42 -13.09
C VAL A 147 6.26 -3.45 -13.99
N VAL A 148 6.25 -4.69 -13.53
CA VAL A 148 6.72 -5.85 -14.29
C VAL A 148 5.63 -6.34 -15.22
N CYS A 149 6.01 -7.15 -16.20
CA CYS A 149 5.09 -7.85 -17.09
C CYS A 149 4.25 -8.86 -16.33
N ASP A 150 3.09 -9.22 -16.89
CA ASP A 150 2.26 -10.27 -16.28
C ASP A 150 3.07 -11.58 -16.23
N PRO A 151 3.49 -12.03 -15.04
CA PRO A 151 4.33 -13.22 -14.90
C PRO A 151 3.53 -14.51 -15.16
N CYS A 152 2.20 -14.39 -15.33
CA CYS A 152 1.28 -15.50 -15.52
C CYS A 152 0.95 -15.73 -17.00
N GLU A 153 1.45 -14.88 -17.89
CA GLU A 153 1.39 -15.08 -19.33
C GLU A 153 2.70 -15.64 -19.86
N LEU A 154 2.60 -16.39 -20.95
CA LEU A 154 3.79 -16.81 -21.69
C LEU A 154 4.43 -15.55 -22.30
N PRO A 155 5.77 -15.49 -22.36
CA PRO A 155 6.44 -14.39 -23.02
C PRO A 155 5.97 -14.31 -24.47
N MET A 156 5.64 -13.09 -24.92
CA MET A 156 5.28 -12.87 -26.31
C MET A 156 6.46 -13.23 -27.23
N PRO A 157 6.19 -13.88 -28.38
CA PRO A 157 7.23 -14.30 -29.32
C PRO A 157 7.97 -13.13 -29.99
#